data_AF-A0A9J5XEZ5-F1
#
_entry.id   AF-A0A9J5XEZ5-F1
#
_cell.length_a   1.000
_cell.length_b   1.000
_cell.length_c   1.000
_cell.angle_alpha   90.00
_cell.angle_beta   90.00
_cell.angle_gamma   90.00
#
_symmetry.space_group_name_H-M   'P 1'
#
loop_
_entity.id
_entity.type
_entity.pdbx_description
1 polymer ?
#
loop_
_entity_poly.entity_id
_entity_poly.type
_entity_poly.pdbx_seq_one_letter_code
_entity_poly.pdbx_strand_id
1 'polypeptide(L)'
;MTSKFQRNEDGGQKREQEVQKDTAKKRDRSKLRESSSNPPVCGRILGEEGEVFDTSQIDEKITGVEAGFLALNRRLVVFKNNFSSLEIVVLEGLAEVKSNLVELKEVNKKGLTNLELKLTEALSSLHKEFETLKRQVDKIVSVGVAGPVTVCETRGKAGVADKGKNVVVGMFNHMALFNHMTFAALAAQPTSVRPRESLFVNAKLNGKDIRIMVDIGATHNFVMKKRANDLCLNYVANDTMLKTINSLPTTVHGFTPKVLIDLGG
;
A
#
# COMPACT_ATOMS: atom_id res chain seq x y z
N MET A 1 38.01 -42.80 -24.03
CA MET A 1 38.25 -43.10 -25.45
C MET A 1 37.34 -42.21 -26.28
N THR A 2 37.80 -41.02 -26.69
CA THR A 2 38.36 -40.73 -28.04
C THR A 2 37.34 -41.01 -29.15
N SER A 3 36.70 -39.97 -29.72
CA SER A 3 37.14 -39.26 -30.95
C SER A 3 36.69 -40.00 -32.23
N LYS A 4 36.09 -39.44 -33.29
CA LYS A 4 36.02 -38.06 -33.84
C LYS A 4 35.21 -38.11 -35.17
N PHE A 5 34.67 -36.94 -35.57
CA PHE A 5 34.64 -36.36 -36.94
C PHE A 5 33.68 -37.02 -37.98
N GLN A 6 33.07 -36.31 -38.93
CA GLN A 6 33.42 -35.10 -39.72
C GLN A 6 32.12 -34.45 -40.29
N ARG A 7 31.96 -33.11 -40.22
CA ARG A 7 32.09 -32.05 -41.28
C ARG A 7 31.08 -32.13 -42.43
N ASN A 8 30.21 -31.11 -42.58
CA ASN A 8 30.33 -29.85 -43.37
C ASN A 8 30.13 -30.13 -44.89
N GLU A 9 29.51 -29.34 -45.77
CA GLU A 9 29.41 -27.88 -46.02
C GLU A 9 28.10 -27.62 -46.82
N ASP A 10 27.37 -26.54 -46.57
CA ASP A 10 27.40 -25.22 -47.24
C ASP A 10 26.57 -25.14 -48.53
N GLY A 11 25.90 -24.00 -48.69
CA GLY A 11 24.95 -23.72 -49.76
C GLY A 11 24.17 -22.44 -49.48
N GLY A 12 24.87 -21.32 -49.38
CA GLY A 12 24.27 -19.99 -49.33
C GLY A 12 23.95 -19.39 -50.71
N GLN A 13 23.06 -18.40 -50.72
CA GLN A 13 23.05 -17.18 -51.57
C GLN A 13 21.94 -16.27 -51.01
N LYS A 14 22.19 -15.07 -50.42
CA LYS A 14 22.59 -13.77 -51.03
C LYS A 14 21.69 -13.45 -52.24
N ARG A 15 21.03 -12.30 -52.40
CA ARG A 15 21.27 -10.86 -52.10
C ARG A 15 19.98 -10.13 -52.61
N GLU A 16 19.65 -8.85 -52.44
CA GLU A 16 20.33 -7.54 -52.45
C GLU A 16 19.24 -6.51 -52.00
N GLN A 17 19.48 -5.59 -51.06
CA GLN A 17 20.13 -4.26 -51.17
C GLN A 17 19.37 -3.15 -51.92
N GLU A 18 19.16 -2.02 -51.24
CA GLU A 18 19.72 -0.68 -51.54
C GLU A 18 19.38 0.21 -50.32
N VAL A 19 20.27 0.82 -49.53
CA VAL A 19 21.45 1.69 -49.76
C VAL A 19 21.12 2.96 -50.54
N GLN A 20 21.30 4.12 -49.88
CA GLN A 20 22.04 5.31 -50.33
C GLN A 20 21.81 6.46 -49.32
N LYS A 21 22.76 7.34 -48.98
CA LYS A 21 24.22 7.39 -49.09
C LYS A 21 24.68 8.65 -48.32
N ASP A 22 25.87 8.58 -47.77
CA ASP A 22 26.63 9.68 -47.18
C ASP A 22 26.79 10.89 -48.11
N THR A 23 26.93 12.08 -47.51
CA THR A 23 27.95 13.04 -47.97
C THR A 23 28.73 13.60 -46.80
N ALA A 24 29.97 13.13 -46.65
CA ALA A 24 31.03 13.84 -45.96
C ALA A 24 31.53 15.00 -46.83
N LYS A 25 31.78 16.17 -46.23
CA LYS A 25 32.61 17.24 -46.82
C LYS A 25 33.65 17.68 -45.79
N LYS A 26 34.90 17.26 -46.00
CA LYS A 26 36.11 17.78 -45.35
C LYS A 26 36.61 19.03 -46.09
N ARG A 27 37.02 20.05 -45.32
CA ARG A 27 38.11 21.06 -45.50
C ARG A 27 37.67 22.37 -44.84
N ASP A 28 38.48 23.17 -44.15
CA ASP A 28 39.91 23.12 -43.83
C ASP A 28 40.17 24.04 -42.62
N ARG A 29 41.34 23.91 -42.03
CA ARG A 29 41.88 24.63 -40.86
C ARG A 29 41.92 26.15 -41.05
N SER A 30 41.54 26.91 -40.03
CA SER A 30 42.35 28.07 -39.59
C SER A 30 42.04 28.53 -38.16
N LYS A 31 43.14 28.56 -37.39
CA LYS A 31 43.50 29.31 -36.18
C LYS A 31 42.55 30.44 -35.72
N LEU A 32 42.11 30.37 -34.46
CA LEU A 32 42.09 31.51 -33.51
C LEU A 32 41.85 30.96 -32.08
N ARG A 33 42.91 30.55 -31.39
CA ARG A 33 43.52 31.30 -30.27
C ARG A 33 42.52 31.51 -29.12
N GLU A 34 42.55 30.58 -28.16
CA GLU A 34 42.11 30.81 -26.79
C GLU A 34 42.72 32.11 -26.28
N SER A 35 41.88 33.04 -25.84
CA SER A 35 42.32 34.18 -25.05
C SER A 35 42.02 33.86 -23.59
N SER A 36 42.94 33.12 -22.97
CA SER A 36 43.13 33.21 -21.54
C SER A 36 43.60 34.64 -21.25
N SER A 37 42.75 35.41 -20.59
CA SER A 37 43.12 36.72 -20.08
C SER A 37 43.99 36.54 -18.83
N ASN A 38 45.24 36.14 -19.02
CA ASN A 38 46.29 36.46 -18.06
C ASN A 38 46.70 37.92 -18.29
N PRO A 39 46.86 38.74 -17.25
CA PRO A 39 47.46 40.07 -17.40
C PRO A 39 48.95 39.93 -17.74
N PRO A 40 49.54 40.86 -18.50
CA PRO A 40 50.91 40.74 -18.97
C PRO A 40 51.90 41.00 -17.84
N VAL A 41 52.88 40.11 -17.73
CA VAL A 41 54.13 40.35 -17.03
C VAL A 41 54.90 41.43 -17.81
N CYS A 42 54.96 42.64 -17.25
CA CYS A 42 55.85 43.70 -17.71
C CYS A 42 56.87 44.02 -16.61
N GLY A 43 58.12 43.67 -16.88
CA GLY A 43 59.35 44.43 -16.55
C GLY A 43 59.59 44.95 -15.12
N ARG A 44 60.53 44.29 -14.43
CA ARG A 44 61.42 44.76 -13.34
C ARG A 44 61.70 46.27 -13.29
N ILE A 45 61.65 46.88 -12.09
CA ILE A 45 62.74 47.65 -11.44
C ILE A 45 62.60 47.53 -9.90
N LEU A 46 63.74 47.40 -9.22
CA LEU A 46 63.93 47.37 -7.76
C LEU A 46 63.14 48.44 -6.99
N GLY A 47 62.54 48.02 -5.87
CA GLY A 47 62.08 48.85 -4.78
C GLY A 47 61.84 47.96 -3.57
N GLU A 48 62.60 48.18 -2.51
CA GLU A 48 62.58 47.42 -1.26
C GLU A 48 61.25 47.60 -0.51
N GLU A 49 60.93 46.57 0.27
CA GLU A 49 60.07 46.56 1.48
C GLU A 49 58.55 46.36 1.32
N GLY A 50 58.09 45.21 1.86
CA GLY A 50 56.75 45.06 2.44
C GLY A 50 55.69 44.37 1.59
N GLU A 51 55.81 43.07 1.31
CA GLU A 51 54.63 42.26 0.97
C GLU A 51 53.72 42.13 2.19
N VAL A 52 52.72 43.01 2.27
CA VAL A 52 51.53 42.79 3.11
C VAL A 52 50.77 41.62 2.49
N PHE A 53 50.88 40.43 3.10
CA PHE A 53 50.00 39.31 2.78
C PHE A 53 48.55 39.77 2.98
N ASP A 54 47.73 39.68 1.94
CA ASP A 54 46.31 39.99 2.00
C ASP A 54 45.57 38.88 2.77
N THR A 55 45.63 38.95 4.11
CA THR A 55 45.03 37.96 5.02
C THR A 55 43.50 37.97 4.98
N SER A 56 42.90 39.04 4.43
CA SER A 56 41.45 39.25 4.38
C SER A 56 40.70 38.12 3.66
N GLN A 57 41.27 37.58 2.57
CA GLN A 57 40.68 36.48 1.81
C GLN A 57 40.71 35.15 2.59
N ILE A 58 41.72 34.94 3.43
CA ILE A 58 41.86 33.75 4.25
C ILE A 58 40.86 33.81 5.41
N ASP A 59 40.72 34.98 6.04
CA ASP A 59 39.76 35.21 7.13
C ASP A 59 38.30 35.03 6.68
N GLU A 60 37.94 35.48 5.48
CA GLU A 60 36.61 35.26 4.90
C GLU A 60 36.32 33.77 4.65
N LYS A 61 37.32 33.03 4.14
CA LYS A 61 37.22 31.57 3.94
C LYS A 61 37.06 30.83 5.27
N ILE A 62 37.82 31.22 6.30
CA ILE A 62 37.72 30.64 7.65
C ILE A 62 36.32 30.88 8.22
N THR A 63 35.84 32.12 8.15
CA THR A 63 34.49 32.50 8.62
C THR A 63 33.40 31.67 7.90
N GLY A 64 33.53 31.49 6.58
CA GLY A 64 32.62 30.66 5.80
C GLY A 64 32.64 29.18 6.20
N VAL A 65 33.82 28.62 6.50
CA VAL A 65 33.98 27.24 6.99
C VAL A 65 33.38 27.08 8.38
N GLU A 66 33.59 28.02 9.29
CA GLU A 66 33.00 28.02 10.64
C GLU A 66 31.47 28.07 10.60
N ALA A 67 30.91 28.94 9.75
CA ALA A 67 29.47 28.99 9.52
C ALA A 67 28.93 27.66 8.95
N GLY A 68 29.67 27.04 8.02
CA GLY A 68 29.34 25.73 7.48
C GLY A 68 29.37 24.63 8.54
N PHE A 69 30.37 24.62 9.41
CA PHE A 69 30.49 23.66 10.51
C PHE A 69 29.37 23.84 11.54
N LEU A 70 29.00 25.08 11.85
CA LEU A 70 27.89 25.40 12.75
C LEU A 70 26.54 24.96 12.16
N ALA A 71 26.33 25.16 10.86
CA ALA A 71 25.15 24.67 10.15
C ALA A 71 25.09 23.13 10.12
N LEU A 72 26.23 22.46 9.92
CA LEU A 72 26.33 21.00 9.98
C LEU A 72 26.00 20.47 11.37
N ASN A 73 26.54 21.10 12.43
CA ASN A 73 26.29 20.69 13.81
C ASN A 73 24.79 20.82 14.16
N ARG A 74 24.13 21.90 13.72
CA ARG A 74 22.66 22.05 13.87
C ARG A 74 21.89 20.92 13.17
N ARG A 75 22.28 20.55 11.95
CA ARG A 75 21.65 19.44 11.21
C ARG A 75 21.86 18.09 11.90
N LEU A 76 23.04 17.86 12.48
CA LEU A 76 23.34 16.64 13.22
C LEU A 76 22.45 16.51 14.47
N VAL A 77 22.22 17.60 15.20
CA VAL A 77 21.30 17.61 16.35
C VAL A 77 19.87 17.28 15.92
N VAL A 78 19.37 17.91 14.86
CA VAL A 78 18.03 17.61 14.32
C VAL A 78 17.93 16.15 13.88
N PHE A 79 18.94 15.64 13.18
CA PHE A 79 18.99 14.26 12.74
C PHE A 79 18.93 13.28 13.92
N LYS A 80 19.68 13.54 14.99
CA LYS A 80 19.68 12.72 16.20
C LYS A 80 18.29 12.70 16.85
N ASN A 81 17.65 13.86 16.98
CA ASN A 81 16.31 13.97 17.55
C ASN A 81 15.29 13.21 16.70
N ASN A 82 15.35 13.35 15.37
CA ASN A 82 14.47 12.62 14.47
C ASN A 82 14.65 11.10 14.60
N PHE A 83 15.89 10.63 14.78
CA PHE A 83 16.16 9.21 14.98
C PHE A 83 15.55 8.71 16.30
N SER A 84 15.70 9.46 17.39
CA SER A 84 15.06 9.14 18.67
C SER A 84 13.53 9.15 18.59
N SER A 85 12.93 10.12 17.88
CA SER A 85 11.48 10.13 17.65
C SER A 85 11.02 8.92 16.85
N LEU A 86 11.78 8.51 15.82
CA LEU A 86 11.46 7.33 15.03
C LEU A 86 11.55 6.05 15.86
N GLU A 87 12.56 5.92 16.71
CA GLU A 87 12.70 4.78 17.63
C GLU A 87 11.49 4.65 18.56
N ILE A 88 11.03 5.76 19.14
CA ILE A 88 9.84 5.78 19.99
C ILE A 88 8.59 5.34 19.22
N VAL A 89 8.35 5.93 18.03
CA VAL A 89 7.18 5.61 17.20
C VAL A 89 7.17 4.13 16.80
N VAL A 90 8.34 3.55 16.48
CA VAL A 90 8.46 2.13 16.13
C VAL A 90 8.18 1.24 17.34
N LEU A 91 8.73 1.56 18.51
CA LEU A 91 8.52 0.76 19.73
C LEU A 91 7.06 0.81 20.19
N GLU A 92 6.44 1.99 20.15
CA GLU A 92 5.04 2.17 20.51
C GLU A 92 4.11 1.45 19.53
N GLY A 93 4.31 1.63 18.22
CA GLY A 93 3.54 0.92 17.20
C GLY A 93 3.69 -0.61 17.31
N LEU A 94 4.88 -1.11 17.64
CA LEU A 94 5.09 -2.54 17.87
C LEU A 94 4.36 -3.04 19.12
N ALA A 95 4.34 -2.26 20.20
CA ALA A 95 3.61 -2.61 21.42
C ALA A 95 2.09 -2.66 21.16
N GLU A 96 1.55 -1.71 20.40
CA GLU A 96 0.15 -1.70 19.98
C GLU A 96 -0.21 -2.95 19.15
N VAL A 97 0.59 -3.25 18.12
CA VAL A 97 0.38 -4.45 17.28
C VAL A 97 0.45 -5.72 18.12
N LYS A 98 1.38 -5.81 19.06
CA LYS A 98 1.49 -6.94 19.99
C LYS A 98 0.23 -7.06 20.85
N SER A 99 -0.30 -5.96 21.39
CA SER A 99 -1.53 -5.98 22.19
C SER A 99 -2.72 -6.44 21.36
N ASN A 100 -2.89 -5.90 20.16
CA ASN A 100 -3.97 -6.27 19.24
C ASN A 100 -3.92 -7.77 18.89
N LEU A 101 -2.71 -8.31 18.69
CA LEU A 101 -2.53 -9.73 18.41
C LEU A 101 -2.95 -10.62 19.58
N VAL A 102 -2.66 -10.20 20.82
CA VAL A 102 -3.08 -10.93 22.03
C VAL A 102 -4.61 -10.92 22.16
N GLU A 103 -5.24 -9.76 21.99
CA GLU A 103 -6.70 -9.64 22.06
C GLU A 103 -7.38 -10.49 20.98
N LEU A 104 -6.90 -10.44 19.74
CA LEU A 104 -7.44 -11.23 18.64
C LEU A 104 -7.34 -12.74 18.91
N LYS A 105 -6.24 -13.19 19.52
CA LYS A 105 -6.04 -14.59 19.90
C LYS A 105 -7.08 -15.04 20.94
N GLU A 106 -7.37 -14.21 21.94
CA GLU A 106 -8.37 -14.51 22.96
C GLU A 106 -9.80 -14.53 22.39
N VAL A 107 -10.13 -13.54 21.54
CA VAL A 107 -11.43 -13.51 20.83
C VAL A 107 -11.62 -14.77 19.99
N ASN A 108 -10.60 -15.17 19.22
CA ASN A 108 -10.68 -16.37 18.39
C ASN A 108 -10.82 -17.65 19.22
N LYS A 109 -10.06 -17.78 20.31
CA LYS A 109 -10.17 -18.91 21.24
C LYS A 109 -11.58 -19.02 21.83
N LYS A 110 -12.16 -17.90 22.25
CA LYS A 110 -13.55 -17.83 22.76
C LYS A 110 -14.58 -18.17 21.68
N GLY A 111 -14.35 -17.72 20.44
CA GLY A 111 -15.19 -18.08 19.31
C GLY A 111 -15.20 -19.59 19.04
N LEU A 112 -14.02 -20.21 19.06
CA LEU A 112 -13.85 -21.64 18.84
C LEU A 112 -14.55 -22.47 19.94
N THR A 113 -14.39 -22.11 21.21
CA THR A 113 -15.05 -22.84 22.32
C THR A 113 -16.57 -22.73 22.27
N ASN A 114 -17.12 -21.57 21.87
CA ASN A 114 -18.56 -21.41 21.68
C ASN A 114 -19.07 -22.30 20.54
N LEU A 115 -18.33 -22.35 19.42
CA LEU A 115 -18.68 -23.21 18.30
C LEU A 115 -18.64 -24.70 18.70
N GLU A 116 -17.62 -25.11 19.44
CA GLU A 116 -17.50 -26.47 19.98
C GLU A 116 -18.70 -26.83 20.87
N LEU A 117 -19.07 -25.96 21.81
CA LEU A 117 -20.23 -26.16 22.68
C LEU A 117 -21.53 -26.32 21.87
N LYS A 118 -21.76 -25.45 20.87
CA LYS A 118 -22.93 -25.53 19.99
C LYS A 118 -22.96 -26.82 19.19
N LEU A 119 -21.80 -27.29 18.72
CA LEU A 119 -21.70 -28.57 18.02
C LEU A 119 -22.03 -29.73 18.94
N THR A 120 -21.51 -29.73 20.18
CA THR A 120 -21.82 -30.75 21.19
C THR A 120 -23.31 -30.77 21.53
N GLU A 121 -23.95 -29.60 21.67
CA GLU A 121 -25.39 -29.49 21.93
C GLU A 121 -26.21 -30.05 20.76
N ALA A 122 -25.87 -29.67 19.52
CA ALA A 122 -26.53 -30.15 18.32
C ALA A 122 -26.40 -31.68 18.17
N LEU A 123 -25.20 -32.23 18.38
CA LEU A 123 -24.97 -33.68 18.34
C LEU A 123 -25.75 -34.41 19.44
N SER A 124 -25.82 -33.84 20.64
CA SER A 124 -26.60 -34.41 21.75
C SER A 124 -28.09 -34.41 21.47
N SER A 125 -28.61 -33.34 20.86
CA SER A 125 -30.02 -33.26 20.43
C SER A 125 -30.32 -34.32 19.36
N LEU A 126 -29.47 -34.41 18.34
CA LEU A 126 -29.61 -35.38 17.26
C LEU A 126 -29.55 -36.83 17.78
N HIS A 127 -28.65 -37.12 18.72
CA HIS A 127 -28.54 -38.45 19.32
C HIS A 127 -29.83 -38.85 20.08
N LYS A 128 -30.44 -37.91 20.84
CA LYS A 128 -31.71 -38.16 21.53
C LYS A 128 -32.84 -38.45 20.54
N GLU A 129 -32.88 -37.74 19.42
CA GLU A 129 -33.85 -37.99 18.35
C GLU A 129 -33.66 -39.36 17.71
N PHE A 130 -32.41 -39.72 17.40
CA PHE A 130 -32.07 -41.04 16.86
C PHE A 130 -32.49 -42.19 17.79
N GLU A 131 -32.22 -42.08 19.09
CA GLU A 131 -32.66 -43.08 20.07
C GLU A 131 -34.18 -43.15 20.20
N THR A 132 -34.87 -42.02 20.06
CA THR A 132 -36.34 -41.98 20.06
C THR A 132 -36.90 -42.69 18.83
N LEU A 133 -36.33 -42.43 17.65
CA LEU A 133 -36.71 -43.08 16.40
C LEU A 133 -36.43 -44.58 16.45
N LYS A 134 -35.26 -44.99 16.95
CA LYS A 134 -34.89 -46.40 17.14
C LYS A 134 -35.93 -47.13 18.00
N ARG A 135 -36.34 -46.55 19.14
CA ARG A 135 -37.41 -47.11 19.98
C ARG A 135 -38.74 -47.24 19.25
N GLN A 136 -39.09 -46.29 18.38
CA GLN A 136 -40.31 -46.38 17.57
C GLN A 136 -40.22 -47.54 16.57
N VAL A 137 -39.08 -47.71 15.90
CA VAL A 137 -38.84 -48.82 14.97
C VAL A 137 -38.90 -50.17 15.69
N ASP A 138 -38.20 -50.33 16.83
CA ASP A 138 -38.21 -51.57 17.62
C ASP A 138 -39.62 -51.94 18.10
N LYS A 139 -40.43 -50.94 18.44
CA LYS A 139 -41.84 -51.14 18.80
C LYS A 139 -42.69 -51.63 17.62
N ILE A 140 -42.43 -51.14 16.41
CA ILE A 140 -43.14 -51.62 15.20
C ILE A 140 -42.72 -53.06 14.87
N VAL A 141 -41.42 -53.36 14.94
CA VAL A 141 -40.87 -54.69 14.67
C VAL A 141 -41.44 -55.74 15.64
N SER A 142 -41.57 -55.41 16.93
CA SER A 142 -42.12 -56.33 17.95
C SER A 142 -43.64 -56.55 17.85
N VAL A 143 -44.39 -55.64 17.22
CA VAL A 143 -45.85 -55.77 17.04
C VAL A 143 -46.19 -56.55 15.75
N GLY A 144 -45.20 -56.89 14.91
CA GLY A 144 -45.40 -57.79 13.77
C GLY A 144 -46.33 -57.24 12.67
N VAL A 145 -46.58 -55.92 12.65
CA VAL A 145 -47.40 -55.29 11.62
C VAL A 145 -46.48 -54.65 10.58
N ALA A 146 -46.42 -55.26 9.40
CA ALA A 146 -45.80 -54.72 8.21
C ALA A 146 -46.60 -53.50 7.70
N GLY A 147 -46.40 -52.33 8.31
CA GLY A 147 -46.94 -51.05 7.86
C GLY A 147 -45.81 -50.09 7.45
N PRO A 148 -45.94 -49.31 6.37
CA PRO A 148 -44.90 -48.40 5.91
C PRO A 148 -44.71 -47.25 6.91
N VAL A 149 -43.45 -47.02 7.33
CA VAL A 149 -43.06 -45.85 8.11
C VAL A 149 -43.12 -44.63 7.20
N THR A 150 -44.17 -43.83 7.31
CA THR A 150 -44.29 -42.58 6.54
C THR A 150 -43.49 -41.47 7.22
N VAL A 151 -42.38 -41.07 6.60
CA VAL A 151 -41.66 -39.83 6.91
C VAL A 151 -42.40 -38.70 6.19
N CYS A 152 -43.18 -37.92 6.93
CA CYS A 152 -43.92 -36.78 6.36
C CYS A 152 -43.10 -35.50 6.45
N GLU A 153 -42.71 -34.94 5.30
CA GLU A 153 -42.24 -33.56 5.18
C GLU A 153 -43.46 -32.63 5.06
N THR A 154 -43.84 -31.92 6.13
CA THR A 154 -45.00 -31.01 6.09
C THR A 154 -44.62 -29.64 5.52
N ARG A 155 -44.92 -29.42 4.24
CA ARG A 155 -45.01 -28.08 3.63
C ARG A 155 -46.34 -27.44 4.04
N GLY A 156 -46.29 -26.42 4.89
CA GLY A 156 -47.48 -25.83 5.50
C GLY A 156 -48.48 -25.23 4.51
N LYS A 157 -49.76 -25.56 4.70
CA LYS A 157 -50.91 -24.64 4.56
C LYS A 157 -52.04 -25.07 5.51
N ALA A 158 -52.65 -24.06 6.14
CA ALA A 158 -53.72 -24.18 7.11
C ALA A 158 -55.05 -24.62 6.47
N GLY A 159 -55.85 -25.42 7.20
CA GLY A 159 -57.27 -25.63 6.91
C GLY A 159 -57.88 -26.94 7.39
N VAL A 160 -58.56 -26.86 8.54
CA VAL A 160 -59.67 -27.69 9.04
C VAL A 160 -59.35 -29.07 9.68
N ALA A 161 -60.00 -29.25 10.83
CA ALA A 161 -59.81 -30.24 11.88
C ALA A 161 -60.24 -31.67 11.52
N ASP A 162 -59.50 -32.66 12.03
CA ASP A 162 -60.09 -33.89 12.56
C ASP A 162 -59.24 -34.47 13.71
N LYS A 163 -59.95 -35.09 14.66
CA LYS A 163 -59.48 -35.53 15.99
C LYS A 163 -58.74 -36.87 15.90
N GLY A 164 -57.44 -36.85 16.12
CA GLY A 164 -56.62 -38.03 16.43
C GLY A 164 -55.37 -37.58 17.17
N LYS A 165 -55.00 -38.27 18.24
CA LYS A 165 -53.88 -37.91 19.14
C LYS A 165 -52.55 -37.90 18.38
N ASN A 166 -52.22 -36.77 17.77
CA ASN A 166 -50.93 -36.53 17.14
C ASN A 166 -50.08 -35.77 18.14
N VAL A 167 -49.10 -36.46 18.73
CA VAL A 167 -48.01 -35.80 19.45
C VAL A 167 -47.25 -34.99 18.40
N VAL A 168 -47.44 -33.67 18.44
CA VAL A 168 -46.74 -32.72 17.58
C VAL A 168 -45.26 -32.76 17.99
N VAL A 169 -44.49 -33.56 17.28
CA VAL A 169 -43.02 -33.52 17.35
C VAL A 169 -42.61 -32.32 16.50
N GLY A 170 -42.19 -31.25 17.18
CA GLY A 170 -41.68 -30.05 16.53
C GLY A 170 -40.48 -30.40 15.67
N MET A 171 -40.65 -30.34 14.34
CA MET A 171 -39.59 -30.61 13.39
C MET A 171 -38.62 -29.42 13.38
N PHE A 172 -37.35 -29.68 13.70
CA PHE A 172 -36.28 -28.73 13.47
C PHE A 172 -36.24 -28.39 11.97
N ASN A 173 -36.41 -27.11 11.64
CA ASN A 173 -36.19 -26.62 10.28
C ASN A 173 -34.73 -26.85 9.90
N HIS A 174 -34.43 -27.94 9.18
CA HIS A 174 -33.10 -28.18 8.60
C HIS A 174 -32.60 -26.98 7.79
N MET A 175 -33.51 -26.21 7.19
CA MET A 175 -33.21 -24.94 6.53
C MET A 175 -32.71 -23.85 7.50
N ALA A 176 -33.19 -23.80 8.74
CA ALA A 176 -32.74 -22.81 9.72
C ALA A 176 -31.31 -23.11 10.19
N LEU A 177 -30.97 -24.38 10.40
CA LEU A 177 -29.61 -24.79 10.76
C LEU A 177 -28.64 -24.54 9.61
N PHE A 178 -29.00 -24.93 8.38
CA PHE A 178 -28.18 -24.70 7.20
C PHE A 178 -27.99 -23.20 6.93
N ASN A 179 -29.07 -22.40 6.97
CA ASN A 179 -28.98 -20.95 6.82
C ASN A 179 -28.13 -20.30 7.92
N HIS A 180 -28.25 -20.75 9.18
CA HIS A 180 -27.45 -20.21 10.28
C HIS A 180 -25.97 -20.58 10.15
N MET A 181 -25.63 -21.80 9.68
CA MET A 181 -24.24 -22.18 9.40
C MET A 181 -23.68 -21.43 8.19
N THR A 182 -24.45 -21.27 7.11
CA THR A 182 -24.02 -20.51 5.93
C THR A 182 -23.81 -19.03 6.26
N PHE A 183 -24.70 -18.44 7.07
CA PHE A 183 -24.56 -17.03 7.50
C PHE A 183 -23.41 -16.84 8.49
N ALA A 184 -23.21 -17.78 9.42
CA ALA A 184 -22.07 -17.76 10.34
C ALA A 184 -20.74 -17.98 9.61
N ALA A 185 -20.70 -18.84 8.58
CA ALA A 185 -19.53 -19.04 7.73
C ALA A 185 -19.25 -17.84 6.83
N LEU A 186 -20.28 -17.14 6.32
CA LEU A 186 -20.12 -15.86 5.63
C LEU A 186 -19.61 -14.76 6.57
N ALA A 187 -20.11 -14.69 7.81
CA ALA A 187 -19.63 -13.75 8.82
C ALA A 187 -18.21 -14.08 9.33
N ALA A 188 -17.81 -15.35 9.27
CA ALA A 188 -16.48 -15.83 9.64
C ALA A 188 -15.49 -15.86 8.47
N GLN A 189 -15.88 -15.40 7.27
CA GLN A 189 -14.92 -15.09 6.22
C GLN A 189 -13.92 -14.10 6.83
N PRO A 190 -12.60 -14.42 6.85
CA PRO A 190 -11.62 -13.43 7.25
C PRO A 190 -11.88 -12.24 6.35
N THR A 191 -12.18 -11.08 6.93
CA THR A 191 -12.32 -9.84 6.19
C THR A 191 -11.16 -9.80 5.23
N SER A 192 -11.46 -10.07 3.95
CA SER A 192 -10.52 -9.84 2.87
C SER A 192 -10.11 -8.42 3.12
N VAL A 193 -8.86 -8.23 3.54
CA VAL A 193 -8.28 -6.91 3.62
C VAL A 193 -8.23 -6.51 2.16
N ARG A 194 -9.35 -5.94 1.70
CA ARG A 194 -9.43 -5.31 0.40
C ARG A 194 -8.21 -4.41 0.35
N PRO A 195 -7.45 -4.42 -0.75
CA PRO A 195 -6.43 -3.40 -0.94
C PRO A 195 -7.08 -2.07 -0.56
N ARG A 196 -6.52 -1.36 0.43
CA ARG A 196 -7.11 -0.10 0.89
C ARG A 196 -7.22 0.77 -0.35
N GLU A 197 -8.44 0.91 -0.85
CA GLU A 197 -8.71 1.80 -1.98
C GLU A 197 -8.25 3.18 -1.52
N SER A 198 -7.49 3.89 -2.36
CA SER A 198 -7.00 5.22 -2.02
C SER A 198 -8.18 6.07 -1.57
N LEU A 199 -8.05 6.66 -0.39
CA LEU A 199 -9.12 7.46 0.19
C LEU A 199 -9.15 8.80 -0.54
N PHE A 200 -10.35 9.20 -0.98
CA PHE A 200 -10.56 10.50 -1.63
C PHE A 200 -11.68 11.26 -0.93
N VAL A 201 -11.53 12.58 -0.83
CA VAL A 201 -12.53 13.49 -0.28
C VAL A 201 -12.88 14.53 -1.33
N ASN A 202 -14.18 14.79 -1.51
CA ASN A 202 -14.65 15.89 -2.33
C ASN A 202 -14.60 17.18 -1.51
N ALA A 203 -14.11 18.26 -2.12
CA ALA A 203 -13.97 19.56 -1.48
C ALA A 203 -14.19 20.68 -2.50
N LYS A 204 -14.39 21.90 -2.01
CA LYS A 204 -14.35 23.11 -2.83
C LYS A 204 -13.13 23.95 -2.50
N LEU A 205 -12.50 24.46 -3.55
CA LEU A 205 -11.38 25.39 -3.47
C LEU A 205 -11.60 26.54 -4.43
N ASN A 206 -11.61 27.78 -3.93
CA ASN A 206 -11.93 28.97 -4.73
C ASN A 206 -13.24 28.81 -5.55
N GLY A 207 -14.26 28.18 -4.95
CA GLY A 207 -15.55 27.90 -5.59
C GLY A 207 -15.55 26.76 -6.61
N LYS A 208 -14.42 26.06 -6.82
CA LYS A 208 -14.30 24.95 -7.76
C LYS A 208 -14.29 23.61 -7.04
N ASP A 209 -15.07 22.66 -7.55
CA ASP A 209 -15.11 21.30 -7.03
C ASP A 209 -13.80 20.57 -7.35
N ILE A 210 -13.19 19.99 -6.31
CA ILE A 210 -11.96 19.21 -6.39
C ILE A 210 -12.12 17.90 -5.64
N ARG A 211 -11.32 16.91 -6.04
CA ARG A 211 -11.18 15.65 -5.33
C ARG A 211 -9.75 15.53 -4.80
N ILE A 212 -9.61 15.37 -3.50
CA ILE A 212 -8.33 15.34 -2.79
C ILE A 212 -8.05 13.91 -2.37
N MET A 213 -6.86 13.40 -2.68
CA MET A 213 -6.38 12.12 -2.16
C MET A 213 -5.92 12.30 -0.71
N VAL A 214 -6.40 11.44 0.19
CA VAL A 214 -5.97 11.42 1.58
C VAL A 214 -4.75 10.51 1.68
N ASP A 215 -3.58 11.13 1.73
CA ASP A 215 -2.29 10.44 1.90
C ASP A 215 -1.71 10.78 3.28
N ILE A 216 -1.84 9.85 4.23
CA ILE A 216 -1.30 9.99 5.58
C ILE A 216 0.24 9.88 5.62
N GLY A 217 0.89 9.45 4.53
CA GLY A 217 2.34 9.36 4.42
C GLY A 217 3.00 10.64 3.90
N ALA A 218 2.22 11.61 3.43
CA ALA A 218 2.72 12.88 2.92
C ALA A 218 2.84 13.92 4.04
N THR A 219 3.99 14.59 4.13
CA THR A 219 4.22 15.67 5.12
C THR A 219 3.59 17.00 4.72
N HIS A 220 3.32 17.19 3.42
CA HIS A 220 2.77 18.41 2.85
C HIS A 220 1.69 18.05 1.82
N ASN A 221 0.77 18.99 1.58
CA ASN A 221 -0.22 18.86 0.52
C ASN A 221 0.38 19.30 -0.82
N PHE A 222 0.26 18.46 -1.84
CA PHE A 222 0.80 18.73 -3.16
C PHE A 222 -0.32 18.90 -4.18
N VAL A 223 -0.11 19.84 -5.10
CA VAL A 223 -0.97 20.07 -6.25
C VAL A 223 -0.08 20.24 -7.48
N MET A 224 -0.49 19.64 -8.61
CA MET A 224 0.22 19.84 -9.86
C MET A 224 0.14 21.30 -10.30
N LYS A 225 1.23 21.85 -10.86
CA LYS A 225 1.28 23.25 -11.34
C LYS A 225 0.08 23.62 -12.23
N LYS A 226 -0.27 22.75 -13.18
CA LYS A 226 -1.43 22.95 -14.06
C LYS A 226 -2.71 23.13 -13.25
N ARG A 227 -2.95 22.25 -12.27
CA ARG A 227 -4.12 22.33 -11.38
C ARG A 227 -4.09 23.56 -10.47
N ALA A 228 -2.92 23.95 -9.97
CA ALA A 228 -2.79 25.18 -9.17
C ALA A 228 -3.20 26.42 -9.98
N ASN A 229 -2.77 26.50 -11.24
CA ASN A 229 -3.17 27.57 -12.15
C ASN A 229 -4.67 27.54 -12.45
N ASP A 230 -5.22 26.34 -12.72
CA ASP A 230 -6.66 26.16 -12.95
C ASP A 230 -7.49 26.58 -11.73
N LEU A 231 -6.96 26.41 -10.52
CA LEU A 231 -7.59 26.79 -9.26
C LEU A 231 -7.27 28.23 -8.84
N CYS A 232 -6.51 28.97 -9.65
CA CYS A 232 -6.09 30.35 -9.41
C CYS A 232 -5.35 30.51 -8.06
N LEU A 233 -4.50 29.54 -7.72
CA LEU A 233 -3.68 29.59 -6.51
C LEU A 233 -2.43 30.45 -6.73
N ASN A 234 -2.23 31.44 -5.85
CA ASN A 234 -1.04 32.29 -5.86
C ASN A 234 0.07 31.64 -5.02
N TYR A 235 1.14 31.20 -5.66
CA TYR A 235 2.27 30.58 -4.96
C TYR A 235 3.51 31.48 -4.97
N VAL A 236 4.30 31.40 -3.90
CA VAL A 236 5.65 31.97 -3.82
C VAL A 236 6.61 30.99 -4.48
N ALA A 237 7.35 31.45 -5.50
CA ALA A 237 8.29 30.62 -6.24
C ALA A 237 9.39 30.06 -5.31
N ASN A 238 9.76 28.82 -5.55
CA ASN A 238 10.85 28.14 -4.85
C ASN A 238 11.46 27.09 -5.78
N ASP A 239 12.74 26.78 -5.60
CA ASP A 239 13.49 25.80 -6.39
C ASP A 239 13.79 24.52 -5.60
N THR A 240 12.91 24.17 -4.66
CA THR A 240 13.04 22.94 -3.87
C THR A 240 12.70 21.69 -4.68
N MET A 241 13.25 20.56 -4.24
CA MET A 241 13.01 19.25 -4.85
C MET A 241 12.17 18.37 -3.93
N LEU A 242 11.13 17.74 -4.49
CA LEU A 242 10.35 16.69 -3.86
C LEU A 242 10.98 15.33 -4.16
N LYS A 243 11.33 14.58 -3.12
CA LYS A 243 11.78 13.19 -3.25
C LYS A 243 10.63 12.25 -2.90
N THR A 244 10.27 11.40 -3.84
CA THR A 244 9.32 10.30 -3.66
C THR A 244 10.06 8.96 -3.75
N ILE A 245 9.59 7.96 -3.00
CA ILE A 245 10.18 6.62 -2.99
C ILE A 245 10.15 6.05 -4.42
N ASN A 246 11.24 5.42 -4.85
CA ASN A 246 11.38 4.78 -6.17
C ASN A 246 11.16 5.71 -7.38
N SER A 247 11.40 7.01 -7.22
CA SER A 247 11.28 7.98 -8.31
C SER A 247 12.40 9.00 -8.28
N LEU A 248 12.69 9.61 -9.44
CA LEU A 248 13.62 10.73 -9.52
C LEU A 248 13.05 11.94 -8.78
N PRO A 249 13.87 12.73 -8.08
CA PRO A 249 13.43 13.97 -7.47
C PRO A 249 12.75 14.88 -8.49
N THR A 250 11.59 15.42 -8.15
CA THR A 250 10.82 16.32 -9.00
C THR A 250 10.85 17.73 -8.44
N THR A 251 10.94 18.76 -9.28
CA THR A 251 10.96 20.16 -8.82
C THR A 251 9.61 20.60 -8.29
N VAL A 252 9.61 21.27 -7.13
CA VAL A 252 8.46 21.97 -6.57
C VAL A 252 8.52 23.40 -7.07
N HIS A 253 7.48 23.89 -7.74
CA HIS A 253 7.49 25.24 -8.34
C HIS A 253 7.31 26.38 -7.33
N GLY A 254 6.81 26.06 -6.13
CA GLY A 254 6.55 27.06 -5.10
C GLY A 254 5.58 26.57 -4.04
N PHE A 255 5.24 27.47 -3.11
CA PHE A 255 4.37 27.20 -1.96
C PHE A 255 3.23 28.22 -1.87
N THR A 256 2.02 27.75 -1.56
CA THR A 256 0.85 28.60 -1.33
C THR A 256 0.45 28.55 0.14
N PRO A 257 0.71 29.59 0.94
CA PRO A 257 0.27 29.63 2.34
C PRO A 257 -1.23 29.90 2.46
N LYS A 258 -1.84 29.45 3.57
CA LYS A 258 -3.20 29.84 4.01
C LYS A 258 -4.31 29.59 2.97
N VAL A 259 -4.23 28.46 2.27
CA VAL A 259 -5.28 28.01 1.35
C VAL A 259 -6.52 27.60 2.15
N LEU A 260 -7.67 28.23 1.89
CA LEU A 260 -8.96 27.85 2.48
C LEU A 260 -9.60 26.74 1.63
N ILE A 261 -9.94 25.62 2.26
CA ILE A 261 -10.55 24.45 1.62
C ILE A 261 -11.86 24.17 2.34
N ASP A 262 -12.96 24.14 1.59
CA ASP A 262 -14.28 23.80 2.11
C ASP A 262 -14.50 22.28 1.96
N LEU A 263 -14.58 21.59 3.09
CA LEU A 263 -14.82 20.14 3.14
C LEU A 263 -16.31 19.87 3.36
N GLY A 264 -16.88 18.94 2.57
CA GLY A 264 -18.31 18.70 2.57
C GLY A 264 -19.03 19.68 1.65
N GLY A 265 -19.86 19.13 0.76
CA GLY A 265 -20.71 19.91 -0.14
C GLY A 265 -21.90 20.52 0.57
#